data_AF-A0A846DDR4-F1
#
_entry.id   AF-A0A846DDR4-F1
#
_cell.length_a   1.000
_cell.length_b   1.000
_cell.length_c   1.000
_cell.angle_alpha   90.00
_cell.angle_beta   90.00
_cell.angle_gamma   90.00
#
_symmetry.space_group_name_H-M   'P 1'
#
loop_
_entity.id
_entity.type
_entity.pdbx_description
1 polymer ?
#
loop_
_entity_poly.entity_id
_entity_poly.type
_entity_poly.pdbx_seq_one_letter_code
_entity_poly.pdbx_strand_id
1 'polypeptide(L)'
;MEWNQSRVEDKIGINFKKSELLYLAMIHPSYAQQTGEPENNNQRLELLGEAIINLVVVDYLYNNCPYLEVSKLSALRDKIVEEERLTKLWFQLGLGDAYPFLALKDDRYLLRQRRKNPFQDALKALVGAIHIDRGFSQARNWLKKHLIAPLLERHLKKIKERSSVDKQLKFLGNPLFKAIETDYLYRHLPEVEPSKLINLSKKLVSKERRTDYLNQLTTEDWGLIPQEYENAYKKSFNALLAAIYLHFGSGKSKSDFKKTGDWFAERFVNEDEVLKSAIALLLKDGKPQKWIIRNVMGYESKRYNEGKERFKELIGETE
;
A
#
# COMPACT_ATOMS: atom_id res chain seq x y z
N MET A 1 -10.86 -20.46 20.52
CA MET A 1 -11.27 -20.92 19.18
C MET A 1 -9.98 -21.13 18.40
N GLU A 2 -9.73 -22.34 17.89
CA GLU A 2 -8.54 -22.57 17.08
C GLU A 2 -8.68 -21.87 15.73
N TRP A 3 -7.65 -21.13 15.33
CA TRP A 3 -7.59 -20.44 14.04
C TRP A 3 -7.58 -21.47 12.91
N ASN A 4 -8.45 -21.30 11.90
CA ASN A 4 -8.44 -22.09 10.69
C ASN A 4 -8.53 -21.17 9.48
N GLN A 5 -7.41 -21.04 8.76
CA GLN A 5 -7.26 -20.17 7.61
C GLN A 5 -8.19 -20.54 6.43
N SER A 6 -8.51 -21.82 6.23
CA SER A 6 -9.33 -22.28 5.10
C SER A 6 -10.72 -21.64 5.11
N ARG A 7 -11.25 -21.32 6.30
CA ARG A 7 -12.53 -20.59 6.45
C ARG A 7 -12.53 -19.22 5.76
N VAL A 8 -11.36 -18.60 5.60
CA VAL A 8 -11.19 -17.33 4.90
C VAL A 8 -10.69 -17.57 3.47
N GLU A 9 -9.69 -18.43 3.27
CA GLU A 9 -9.12 -18.74 1.94
C GLU A 9 -10.18 -19.23 0.95
N ASP A 10 -11.08 -20.12 1.37
CA ASP A 10 -12.17 -20.65 0.54
C ASP A 10 -13.13 -19.55 0.09
N LYS A 11 -13.43 -18.60 0.98
CA LYS A 11 -14.34 -17.48 0.73
C LYS A 11 -13.75 -16.46 -0.24
N ILE A 12 -12.45 -16.21 -0.15
CA ILE A 12 -11.76 -15.21 -0.99
C ILE A 12 -11.21 -15.84 -2.28
N GLY A 13 -11.09 -17.16 -2.35
CA GLY A 13 -10.53 -17.90 -3.49
C GLY A 13 -9.03 -17.69 -3.66
N ILE A 14 -8.29 -17.50 -2.57
CA ILE A 14 -6.83 -17.30 -2.57
C ILE A 14 -6.23 -18.14 -1.44
N ASN A 15 -5.28 -19.00 -1.80
CA ASN A 15 -4.45 -19.72 -0.85
C ASN A 15 -3.17 -18.92 -0.57
N PHE A 16 -2.94 -18.62 0.70
CA PHE A 16 -1.76 -17.91 1.19
C PHE A 16 -0.56 -18.86 1.23
N LYS A 17 0.63 -18.35 0.89
CA LYS A 17 1.90 -19.07 1.11
C LYS A 17 2.31 -18.97 2.58
N LYS A 18 2.03 -17.82 3.20
CA LYS A 18 2.33 -17.47 4.58
C LYS A 18 1.06 -17.31 5.39
N SER A 19 0.66 -18.38 6.07
CA SER A 19 -0.54 -18.43 6.93
C SER A 19 -0.61 -17.31 7.97
N GLU A 20 0.55 -16.89 8.47
CA GLU A 20 0.72 -15.85 9.48
C GLU A 20 0.31 -14.47 8.99
N LEU A 21 0.43 -14.19 7.69
CA LEU A 21 -0.03 -12.92 7.11
C LEU A 21 -1.55 -12.83 7.07
N LEU A 22 -2.23 -13.94 6.76
CA LEU A 22 -3.68 -13.99 6.79
C LEU A 22 -4.18 -13.91 8.24
N TYR A 23 -3.52 -14.60 9.17
CA TYR A 23 -3.80 -14.49 10.60
C TYR A 23 -3.69 -13.02 11.06
N LEU A 24 -2.57 -12.36 10.80
CA LEU A 24 -2.34 -10.96 11.16
C LEU A 24 -3.41 -10.03 10.55
N ALA A 25 -3.79 -10.22 9.29
CA ALA A 25 -4.84 -9.44 8.64
C ALA A 25 -6.21 -9.52 9.37
N MET A 26 -6.46 -10.64 10.07
CA MET A 26 -7.68 -10.88 10.82
C MET A 26 -7.62 -10.37 12.28
N ILE A 27 -6.51 -9.78 12.75
CA ILE A 27 -6.39 -9.26 14.12
C ILE A 27 -6.81 -7.80 14.19
N HIS A 28 -8.00 -7.54 14.75
CA HIS A 28 -8.44 -6.17 15.04
C HIS A 28 -7.66 -5.56 16.22
N PRO A 29 -7.38 -4.25 16.22
CA PRO A 29 -6.71 -3.57 17.33
C PRO A 29 -7.33 -3.80 18.72
N SER A 30 -8.66 -3.93 18.79
CA SER A 30 -9.32 -4.21 20.08
C SER A 30 -8.96 -5.58 20.66
N TYR A 31 -8.75 -6.59 19.79
CA TYR A 31 -8.31 -7.91 20.23
C TYR A 31 -6.84 -7.88 20.67
N ALA A 32 -5.97 -7.27 19.87
CA ALA A 32 -4.56 -7.08 20.19
C ALA A 32 -4.35 -6.37 21.54
N GLN A 33 -5.16 -5.34 21.82
CA GLN A 33 -5.18 -4.65 23.10
C GLN A 33 -5.63 -5.57 24.24
N GLN A 34 -6.66 -6.41 24.02
CA GLN A 34 -7.16 -7.34 25.03
C GLN A 34 -6.14 -8.42 25.39
N THR A 35 -5.32 -8.87 24.42
CA THR A 35 -4.28 -9.89 24.64
C THR A 35 -2.95 -9.32 25.16
N GLY A 36 -2.86 -8.00 25.37
CA GLY A 36 -1.64 -7.35 25.86
C GLY A 36 -0.56 -7.15 24.81
N GLU A 37 -0.88 -7.29 23.52
CA GLU A 37 0.04 -7.15 22.39
C GLU A 37 -0.47 -6.07 21.41
N PRO A 38 -0.56 -4.79 21.82
CA PRO A 38 -1.23 -3.75 21.03
C PRO A 38 -0.61 -3.53 19.64
N GLU A 39 0.68 -3.85 19.45
CA GLU A 39 1.37 -3.75 18.15
C GLU A 39 1.00 -4.88 17.18
N ASN A 40 0.54 -6.02 17.70
CA ASN A 40 0.25 -7.22 16.92
C ASN A 40 -1.16 -7.15 16.32
N ASN A 41 -1.35 -6.22 15.38
CA ASN A 41 -2.65 -5.95 14.77
C ASN A 41 -2.55 -5.66 13.27
N ASN A 42 -3.70 -5.58 12.61
CA ASN A 42 -3.80 -5.48 11.16
C ASN A 42 -3.59 -4.06 10.57
N GLN A 43 -3.35 -3.02 11.37
CA GLN A 43 -3.37 -1.63 10.89
C GLN A 43 -2.22 -1.30 9.91
N ARG A 44 -1.06 -1.95 10.05
CA ARG A 44 0.04 -1.78 9.07
C ARG A 44 -0.38 -2.34 7.70
N LEU A 45 -1.04 -3.50 7.69
CA LEU A 45 -1.59 -4.10 6.48
C LEU A 45 -2.76 -3.28 5.92
N GLU A 46 -3.59 -2.69 6.78
CA GLU A 46 -4.68 -1.79 6.39
C GLU A 46 -4.15 -0.59 5.61
N LEU A 47 -3.14 0.10 6.15
CA LEU A 47 -2.50 1.25 5.51
C LEU A 47 -1.97 0.89 4.12
N LEU A 48 -1.27 -0.24 4.00
CA LEU A 48 -0.77 -0.73 2.72
C LEU A 48 -1.91 -1.10 1.77
N GLY A 49 -2.88 -1.86 2.26
CA GLY A 49 -4.03 -2.30 1.48
C GLY A 49 -4.86 -1.16 0.92
N GLU A 50 -5.03 -0.08 1.67
CA GLU A 50 -5.70 1.14 1.19
C GLU A 50 -4.97 1.74 -0.03
N ALA A 51 -3.64 1.84 0.04
CA ALA A 51 -2.84 2.35 -1.07
C ALA A 51 -2.93 1.43 -2.30
N ILE A 52 -2.91 0.11 -2.10
CA ILE A 52 -3.04 -0.88 -3.17
C ILE A 52 -4.44 -0.86 -3.81
N ILE A 53 -5.51 -0.78 -3.01
CA ILE A 53 -6.89 -0.66 -3.53
C ILE A 53 -7.01 0.58 -4.42
N ASN A 54 -6.53 1.73 -3.93
CA ASN A 54 -6.59 2.98 -4.69
C ASN A 54 -5.82 2.88 -6.01
N LEU A 55 -4.60 2.34 -5.99
CA LEU A 55 -3.81 2.14 -7.20
C LEU A 55 -4.53 1.22 -8.19
N VAL A 56 -5.03 0.06 -7.76
CA VAL A 56 -5.70 -0.89 -8.67
C VAL A 56 -6.94 -0.28 -9.32
N VAL A 57 -7.74 0.48 -8.57
CA VAL A 57 -8.93 1.15 -9.10
C VAL A 57 -8.53 2.22 -10.12
N VAL A 58 -7.52 3.02 -9.81
CA VAL A 58 -7.03 4.08 -10.70
C VAL A 58 -6.35 3.50 -11.95
N ASP A 59 -5.55 2.44 -11.83
CA ASP A 59 -4.95 1.70 -12.94
C ASP A 59 -6.05 1.15 -13.85
N TYR A 60 -7.09 0.55 -13.28
CA TYR A 60 -8.24 0.08 -14.05
C TYR A 60 -8.94 1.22 -14.81
N LEU A 61 -9.24 2.33 -14.12
CA LEU A 61 -9.94 3.48 -14.71
C LEU A 61 -9.09 4.17 -15.80
N TYR A 62 -7.78 4.30 -15.59
CA TYR A 62 -6.84 4.84 -16.57
C TYR A 62 -6.83 4.03 -17.88
N ASN A 63 -6.88 2.70 -17.77
CA ASN A 63 -6.81 1.80 -18.92
C ASN A 63 -8.17 1.61 -19.63
N ASN A 64 -9.29 1.66 -18.90
CA ASN A 64 -10.61 1.30 -19.43
C ASN A 64 -11.53 2.51 -19.69
N CYS A 65 -11.23 3.68 -19.12
CA CYS A 65 -12.04 4.88 -19.27
C CYS A 65 -11.23 6.09 -19.81
N PRO A 66 -10.40 5.93 -20.87
CA PRO A 66 -9.50 7.00 -21.33
C PRO A 66 -10.25 8.25 -21.82
N TYR A 67 -11.51 8.08 -22.24
CA TYR A 67 -12.39 9.15 -22.73
C TYR A 67 -12.98 10.03 -21.63
N LEU A 68 -12.75 9.73 -20.35
CA LEU A 68 -13.27 10.52 -19.24
C LEU A 68 -12.26 11.58 -18.79
N GLU A 69 -12.77 12.77 -18.50
CA GLU A 69 -12.03 13.79 -17.77
C GLU A 69 -11.61 13.30 -16.37
N VAL A 70 -10.46 13.78 -15.90
CA VAL A 70 -9.91 13.40 -14.58
C VAL A 70 -10.88 13.66 -13.43
N SER A 71 -11.71 14.71 -13.51
CA SER A 71 -12.74 14.97 -12.50
C SER A 71 -13.75 13.81 -12.38
N LYS A 72 -14.16 13.23 -13.52
CA LYS A 72 -15.07 12.07 -13.56
C LYS A 72 -14.35 10.79 -13.13
N LEU A 73 -13.09 10.61 -13.53
CA LEU A 73 -12.28 9.46 -13.08
C LEU A 73 -12.11 9.46 -11.55
N SER A 74 -11.82 10.62 -10.95
CA SER A 74 -11.73 10.77 -9.49
C SER A 74 -13.06 10.46 -8.80
N ALA A 75 -14.18 10.98 -9.31
CA ALA A 75 -15.50 10.69 -8.74
C ALA A 75 -15.84 9.19 -8.80
N LEU A 76 -15.48 8.51 -9.91
CA LEU A 76 -15.64 7.06 -10.03
C LEU A 76 -14.75 6.31 -9.04
N ARG A 77 -13.48 6.70 -8.90
CA ARG A 77 -12.56 6.13 -7.90
C ARG A 77 -13.19 6.21 -6.51
N ASP A 78 -13.62 7.40 -6.10
CA ASP A 78 -14.16 7.65 -4.75
C ASP A 78 -15.40 6.79 -4.49
N LYS A 79 -16.29 6.66 -5.49
CA LYS A 79 -17.46 5.79 -5.37
C LYS A 79 -17.09 4.31 -5.27
N ILE A 80 -16.01 3.88 -5.92
CA ILE A 80 -15.58 2.49 -5.92
C ILE A 80 -14.95 2.08 -4.59
N VAL A 81 -14.21 2.99 -3.95
CA VAL A 81 -13.43 2.73 -2.72
C VAL A 81 -14.12 3.22 -1.44
N GLU A 82 -15.36 3.69 -1.52
CA GLU A 82 -16.11 4.18 -0.36
C GLU A 82 -16.29 3.10 0.73
N GLU A 83 -16.27 3.52 1.99
CA GLU A 83 -16.25 2.62 3.16
C GLU A 83 -17.45 1.66 3.21
N GLU A 84 -18.64 2.15 2.87
CA GLU A 84 -19.88 1.36 2.82
C GLU A 84 -19.74 0.21 1.83
N ARG A 85 -19.09 0.48 0.70
CA ARG A 85 -18.92 -0.49 -0.37
C ARG A 85 -17.88 -1.56 -0.03
N LEU A 86 -16.78 -1.16 0.60
CA LEU A 86 -15.80 -2.09 1.14
C LEU A 86 -16.41 -2.98 2.23
N THR A 87 -17.20 -2.39 3.13
CA THR A 87 -18.00 -3.13 4.13
C THR A 87 -18.94 -4.13 3.44
N LYS A 88 -19.70 -3.70 2.42
CA LYS A 88 -20.60 -4.57 1.69
C LYS A 88 -19.88 -5.74 1.04
N LEU A 89 -18.71 -5.50 0.43
CA LEU A 89 -17.91 -6.56 -0.18
C LEU A 89 -17.45 -7.59 0.87
N TRP A 90 -17.00 -7.14 2.05
CA TRP A 90 -16.64 -8.04 3.16
C TRP A 90 -17.76 -9.04 3.50
N PHE A 91 -19.00 -8.56 3.62
CA PHE A 91 -20.15 -9.42 3.89
C PHE A 91 -20.59 -10.26 2.69
N GLN A 92 -20.47 -9.75 1.46
CA GLN A 92 -20.76 -10.52 0.24
C GLN A 92 -19.81 -11.70 0.04
N LEU A 93 -18.57 -11.58 0.49
CA LEU A 93 -17.60 -12.68 0.56
C LEU A 93 -17.94 -13.67 1.69
N GLY A 94 -18.94 -13.38 2.52
CA GLY A 94 -19.29 -14.18 3.69
C GLY A 94 -18.26 -14.08 4.82
N LEU A 95 -17.42 -13.04 4.85
CA LEU A 95 -16.39 -12.86 5.88
C LEU A 95 -16.95 -12.26 7.18
N GLY A 96 -18.24 -11.89 7.19
CA GLY A 96 -18.93 -11.40 8.39
C GLY A 96 -18.70 -12.32 9.60
N ASP A 97 -18.85 -13.63 9.43
CA ASP A 97 -18.64 -14.61 10.51
C ASP A 97 -17.20 -15.11 10.62
N ALA A 98 -16.35 -14.82 9.63
CA ALA A 98 -14.96 -15.25 9.55
C ALA A 98 -13.93 -14.20 10.04
N TYR A 99 -14.33 -13.29 10.94
CA TYR A 99 -13.46 -12.31 11.61
C TYR A 99 -13.28 -12.61 13.12
N PRO A 100 -12.58 -13.70 13.50
CA PRO A 100 -12.60 -14.23 14.86
C PRO A 100 -11.93 -13.33 15.90
N PHE A 101 -10.93 -12.53 15.50
CA PHE A 101 -10.14 -11.69 16.42
C PHE A 101 -10.67 -10.25 16.44
N LEU A 102 -11.97 -10.14 16.75
CA LEU A 102 -12.65 -8.87 16.92
C LEU A 102 -13.25 -8.80 18.33
N ALA A 103 -12.57 -8.10 19.24
CA ALA A 103 -13.02 -7.91 20.62
C ALA A 103 -13.98 -6.71 20.75
N LEU A 104 -15.03 -6.66 19.94
CA LEU A 104 -16.12 -5.68 20.07
C LEU A 104 -17.36 -6.41 20.59
N LYS A 105 -18.07 -5.79 21.55
CA LYS A 105 -19.16 -6.46 22.29
C LYS A 105 -20.47 -6.61 21.52
N ASP A 106 -20.65 -5.85 20.45
CA ASP A 106 -21.88 -5.87 19.66
C ASP A 106 -21.86 -6.97 18.60
N ASP A 107 -23.04 -7.48 18.24
CA ASP A 107 -23.19 -8.41 17.13
C ASP A 107 -22.65 -7.83 15.83
N ARG A 108 -22.00 -8.67 15.02
CA ARG A 108 -21.37 -8.24 13.75
C ARG A 108 -22.37 -7.61 12.78
N TYR A 109 -23.61 -8.09 12.79
CA TYR A 109 -24.71 -7.54 12.00
C TYR A 109 -25.12 -6.12 12.43
N LEU A 110 -24.99 -5.80 13.72
CA LEU A 110 -25.25 -4.46 14.25
C LEU A 110 -24.04 -3.54 14.00
N LEU A 111 -22.82 -4.06 14.20
CA LEU A 111 -21.59 -3.32 13.92
C LEU A 111 -21.54 -2.81 12.48
N ARG A 112 -21.97 -3.60 11.50
CA ARG A 112 -21.90 -3.21 10.08
C ARG A 112 -22.83 -2.04 9.72
N GLN A 113 -23.87 -1.80 10.51
CA GLN A 113 -24.82 -0.70 10.30
C GLN A 113 -24.29 0.62 10.87
N ARG A 114 -23.24 0.57 11.68
CA ARG A 114 -22.60 1.78 12.20
C ARG A 114 -21.87 2.48 11.08
N ARG A 115 -21.97 3.82 11.09
CA ARG A 115 -21.22 4.69 10.17
C ARG A 115 -19.72 4.39 10.20
N LYS A 116 -19.16 4.13 11.38
CA LYS A 116 -17.80 3.62 11.54
C LYS A 116 -17.88 2.16 11.97
N ASN A 117 -17.35 1.28 11.14
CA ASN A 117 -17.31 -0.16 11.39
C ASN A 117 -15.94 -0.73 10.98
N PRO A 118 -15.50 -1.85 11.58
CA PRO A 118 -14.15 -2.36 11.39
C PRO A 118 -13.96 -3.15 10.09
N PHE A 119 -15.04 -3.44 9.35
CA PHE A 119 -15.01 -4.42 8.27
C PHE A 119 -14.35 -3.87 7.00
N GLN A 120 -14.49 -2.57 6.74
CA GLN A 120 -13.75 -1.95 5.63
C GLN A 120 -12.23 -1.98 5.87
N ASP A 121 -11.79 -1.78 7.10
CA ASP A 121 -10.38 -1.74 7.48
C ASP A 121 -9.80 -3.15 7.49
N ALA A 122 -10.59 -4.14 7.95
CA ALA A 122 -10.27 -5.55 7.80
C ALA A 122 -10.14 -5.97 6.32
N LEU A 123 -11.00 -5.46 5.43
CA LEU A 123 -10.90 -5.72 3.99
C LEU A 123 -9.63 -5.10 3.40
N LYS A 124 -9.30 -3.85 3.76
CA LYS A 124 -8.04 -3.22 3.37
C LYS A 124 -6.85 -4.06 3.84
N ALA A 125 -6.83 -4.47 5.12
CA ALA A 125 -5.77 -5.30 5.65
C ALA A 125 -5.63 -6.65 4.93
N LEU A 126 -6.75 -7.29 4.60
CA LEU A 126 -6.76 -8.52 3.81
C LEU A 126 -6.14 -8.29 2.42
N VAL A 127 -6.45 -7.18 1.75
CA VAL A 127 -5.84 -6.83 0.45
C VAL A 127 -4.35 -6.56 0.60
N GLY A 128 -3.93 -5.86 1.67
CA GLY A 128 -2.53 -5.66 2.01
C GLY A 128 -1.80 -7.00 2.18
N ALA A 129 -2.42 -7.96 2.87
CA ALA A 129 -1.86 -9.29 3.08
C ALA A 129 -1.75 -10.09 1.78
N ILE A 130 -2.78 -10.05 0.92
CA ILE A 130 -2.73 -10.66 -0.42
C ILE A 130 -1.57 -10.07 -1.24
N HIS A 131 -1.37 -8.75 -1.19
CA HIS A 131 -0.29 -8.09 -1.91
C HIS A 131 1.10 -8.50 -1.39
N ILE A 132 1.31 -8.57 -0.07
CA ILE A 132 2.59 -9.01 0.50
C ILE A 132 2.88 -10.49 0.19
N ASP A 133 1.88 -11.36 0.27
CA ASP A 133 2.05 -12.81 0.10
C ASP A 133 2.11 -13.26 -1.37
N ARG A 134 1.23 -12.69 -2.21
CA ARG A 134 0.98 -13.13 -3.59
C ARG A 134 1.41 -12.12 -4.65
N GLY A 135 1.75 -10.90 -4.25
CA GLY A 135 2.19 -9.81 -5.13
C GLY A 135 1.04 -9.00 -5.74
N PHE A 136 1.41 -7.82 -6.28
CA PHE A 136 0.48 -6.84 -6.83
C PHE A 136 -0.46 -7.41 -7.90
N SER A 137 0.05 -8.25 -8.81
CA SER A 137 -0.79 -8.83 -9.86
C SER A 137 -1.93 -9.68 -9.31
N GLN A 138 -1.74 -10.39 -8.20
CA GLN A 138 -2.81 -11.19 -7.60
C GLN A 138 -3.85 -10.29 -6.92
N ALA A 139 -3.40 -9.29 -6.16
CA ALA A 139 -4.27 -8.29 -5.55
C ALA A 139 -5.09 -7.54 -6.62
N ARG A 140 -4.45 -7.12 -7.71
CA ARG A 140 -5.09 -6.46 -8.87
C ARG A 140 -6.19 -7.31 -9.48
N ASN A 141 -5.90 -8.57 -9.77
CA ASN A 141 -6.88 -9.49 -10.37
C ASN A 141 -8.07 -9.76 -9.44
N TRP A 142 -7.79 -9.94 -8.15
CA TRP A 142 -8.81 -10.18 -7.14
C TRP A 142 -9.75 -8.98 -6.98
N LEU A 143 -9.18 -7.78 -6.82
CA LEU A 143 -9.96 -6.53 -6.76
C LEU A 143 -10.72 -6.25 -8.05
N LYS A 144 -10.14 -6.51 -9.21
CA LYS A 144 -10.86 -6.38 -10.49
C LYS A 144 -12.12 -7.26 -10.48
N LYS A 145 -11.98 -8.54 -10.12
CA LYS A 145 -13.09 -9.50 -10.10
C LYS A 145 -14.17 -9.14 -9.08
N HIS A 146 -13.78 -8.82 -7.85
CA HIS A 146 -14.70 -8.71 -6.71
C HIS A 146 -15.18 -7.28 -6.44
N LEU A 147 -14.35 -6.27 -6.70
CA LEU A 147 -14.64 -4.86 -6.40
C LEU A 147 -14.97 -4.03 -7.63
N ILE A 148 -14.35 -4.25 -8.80
CA ILE A 148 -14.50 -3.31 -9.93
C ILE A 148 -15.52 -3.80 -10.97
N ALA A 149 -15.35 -5.03 -11.45
CA ALA A 149 -16.17 -5.62 -12.50
C ALA A 149 -17.69 -5.56 -12.23
N PRO A 150 -18.16 -5.84 -10.99
CA PRO A 150 -19.60 -5.78 -10.69
C PRO A 150 -20.26 -4.42 -10.89
N LEU A 151 -19.50 -3.31 -10.94
CA LEU A 151 -20.04 -1.98 -11.24
C LEU A 151 -19.80 -1.52 -12.67
N LEU A 152 -18.59 -1.69 -13.17
CA LEU A 152 -18.15 -0.93 -14.33
C LEU A 152 -18.29 -1.69 -15.64
N GLU A 153 -18.17 -3.01 -15.68
CA GLU A 153 -18.05 -3.75 -16.94
C GLU A 153 -19.21 -3.53 -17.89
N ARG A 154 -20.44 -3.39 -17.36
CA ARG A 154 -21.65 -3.12 -18.16
C ARG A 154 -21.76 -1.69 -18.69
N HIS A 155 -20.93 -0.77 -18.18
CA HIS A 155 -20.96 0.66 -18.49
C HIS A 155 -19.76 1.13 -19.32
N LEU A 156 -18.82 0.23 -19.65
CA LEU A 156 -17.61 0.56 -20.41
C LEU A 156 -17.93 0.87 -21.87
N LYS A 157 -17.37 1.98 -22.37
CA LYS A 157 -17.43 2.34 -23.79
C LYS A 157 -16.16 1.89 -24.50
N LYS A 158 -16.29 1.45 -25.76
CA LYS A 158 -15.15 1.10 -26.63
C LYS A 158 -14.50 2.35 -27.26
N ILE A 159 -14.13 3.34 -26.44
CA ILE A 159 -13.45 4.56 -26.89
C ILE A 159 -11.99 4.48 -26.45
N LYS A 160 -11.06 4.61 -27.41
CA LYS A 160 -9.61 4.51 -27.16
C LYS A 160 -8.94 5.88 -27.00
N GLU A 161 -9.54 6.93 -27.52
CA GLU A 161 -9.01 8.28 -27.43
C GLU A 161 -8.99 8.78 -25.98
N ARG A 162 -7.87 9.39 -25.59
CA ARG A 162 -7.66 9.87 -24.23
C ARG A 162 -8.00 11.35 -24.13
N SER A 163 -8.84 11.73 -23.15
CA SER A 163 -9.33 13.11 -23.03
C SER A 163 -8.23 14.12 -22.68
N SER A 164 -7.26 13.72 -21.85
CA SER A 164 -6.07 14.53 -21.54
C SER A 164 -4.95 13.63 -21.01
N VAL A 165 -3.89 13.44 -21.80
CA VAL A 165 -2.77 12.54 -21.46
C VAL A 165 -2.08 12.99 -20.17
N ASP A 166 -1.65 14.25 -20.08
CA ASP A 166 -0.92 14.80 -18.93
C ASP A 166 -1.70 14.69 -17.63
N LYS A 167 -2.99 15.06 -17.66
CA LYS A 167 -3.84 15.02 -16.46
C LYS A 167 -4.08 13.57 -16.03
N GLN A 168 -4.31 12.66 -16.97
CA GLN A 168 -4.55 11.27 -16.65
C GLN A 168 -3.27 10.52 -16.20
N LEU A 169 -2.10 10.88 -16.72
CA LEU A 169 -0.83 10.38 -16.18
C LEU A 169 -0.63 10.81 -14.72
N LYS A 170 -0.96 12.06 -14.36
CA LYS A 170 -0.96 12.50 -12.95
C LYS A 170 -2.00 11.76 -12.12
N PHE A 171 -3.18 11.51 -12.68
CA PHE A 171 -4.23 10.73 -12.04
C PHE A 171 -3.74 9.31 -11.67
N LEU A 172 -3.02 8.64 -12.58
CA LEU A 172 -2.38 7.34 -12.31
C LEU A 172 -1.18 7.46 -11.36
N GLY A 173 -0.34 8.46 -11.56
CA GLY A 173 0.90 8.67 -10.84
C GLY A 173 0.72 8.93 -9.35
N ASN A 174 -0.35 9.64 -8.96
CA ASN A 174 -0.54 9.99 -7.55
C ASN A 174 -0.79 8.74 -6.67
N PRO A 175 -1.76 7.85 -6.97
CA PRO A 175 -1.94 6.61 -6.19
C PRO A 175 -0.78 5.63 -6.38
N LEU A 176 -0.16 5.59 -7.56
CA LEU A 176 1.02 4.75 -7.80
C LEU A 176 2.16 5.13 -6.87
N PHE A 177 2.48 6.41 -6.78
CA PHE A 177 3.56 6.86 -5.91
C PHE A 177 3.23 6.55 -4.44
N LYS A 178 1.99 6.82 -4.02
CA LYS A 178 1.50 6.48 -2.67
C LYS A 178 1.62 4.99 -2.36
N ALA A 179 1.30 4.12 -3.31
CA ALA A 179 1.43 2.67 -3.14
C ALA A 179 2.89 2.23 -3.06
N ILE A 180 3.78 2.78 -3.90
CA ILE A 180 5.21 2.46 -3.89
C ILE A 180 5.86 2.87 -2.57
N GLU A 181 5.67 4.11 -2.11
CA GLU A 181 6.29 4.56 -0.86
C GLU A 181 5.70 3.85 0.37
N THR A 182 4.40 3.53 0.37
CA THR A 182 3.80 2.77 1.46
C THR A 182 4.30 1.32 1.49
N ASP A 183 4.43 0.67 0.33
CA ASP A 183 5.01 -0.68 0.22
C ASP A 183 6.48 -0.70 0.65
N TYR A 184 7.27 0.28 0.20
CA TYR A 184 8.66 0.42 0.60
C TYR A 184 8.78 0.55 2.13
N LEU A 185 8.07 1.50 2.73
CA LEU A 185 8.12 1.75 4.17
C LEU A 185 7.59 0.56 4.98
N TYR A 186 6.53 -0.11 4.51
CA TYR A 186 6.00 -1.33 5.16
C TYR A 186 7.06 -2.45 5.22
N ARG A 187 7.83 -2.64 4.14
CA ARG A 187 8.83 -3.70 4.03
C ARG A 187 10.12 -3.40 4.81
N HIS A 188 10.59 -2.15 4.77
CA HIS A 188 11.89 -1.78 5.35
C HIS A 188 11.79 -1.32 6.81
N LEU A 189 10.59 -1.02 7.31
CA LEU A 189 10.37 -0.61 8.70
C LEU A 189 9.35 -1.54 9.38
N PRO A 190 9.72 -2.80 9.65
CA PRO A 190 8.89 -3.74 10.42
C PRO A 190 8.52 -3.16 11.79
N GLU A 191 7.37 -3.56 12.33
CA GLU A 191 6.85 -3.12 13.64
C GLU A 191 6.65 -1.60 13.84
N VAL A 192 6.92 -0.76 12.84
CA VAL A 192 6.65 0.68 12.92
C VAL A 192 5.16 0.95 12.69
N GLU A 193 4.53 1.59 13.67
CA GLU A 193 3.11 1.92 13.68
C GLU A 193 2.69 2.78 12.46
N PRO A 194 1.44 2.63 11.95
CA PRO A 194 0.96 3.34 10.76
C PRO A 194 1.13 4.87 10.80
N SER A 195 0.90 5.48 11.96
CA SER A 195 1.00 6.94 12.12
C SER A 195 2.42 7.46 11.83
N LYS A 196 3.46 6.67 12.14
CA LYS A 196 4.87 6.99 11.89
C LYS A 196 5.23 6.73 10.44
N LEU A 197 4.74 5.63 9.87
CA LEU A 197 4.87 5.36 8.43
C LEU A 197 4.27 6.50 7.60
N ILE A 198 3.09 7.02 7.98
CA ILE A 198 2.47 8.19 7.34
C ILE A 198 3.34 9.45 7.48
N ASN A 199 4.00 9.66 8.63
CA ASN A 199 4.90 10.79 8.83
C ASN A 199 6.13 10.70 7.90
N LEU A 200 6.77 9.53 7.86
CA LEU A 200 7.92 9.26 7.01
C LEU A 200 7.57 9.38 5.53
N SER A 201 6.41 8.85 5.15
CA SER A 201 5.82 8.99 3.82
C SER A 201 5.74 10.46 3.38
N LYS A 202 5.18 11.35 4.21
CA LYS A 202 5.08 12.78 3.90
C LYS A 202 6.43 13.43 3.59
N LYS A 203 7.51 12.95 4.20
CA LYS A 203 8.87 13.42 3.91
C LYS A 203 9.37 12.92 2.55
N LEU A 204 9.16 11.64 2.23
CA LEU A 204 9.55 11.05 0.94
C LEU A 204 8.79 11.67 -0.25
N VAL A 205 7.51 11.98 -0.07
CA VAL A 205 6.66 12.50 -1.16
C VAL A 205 6.50 14.02 -1.14
N SER A 206 7.36 14.75 -0.43
CA SER A 206 7.28 16.21 -0.34
C SER A 206 7.39 16.87 -1.72
N LYS A 207 6.99 18.13 -1.83
CA LYS A 207 7.08 18.86 -3.11
C LYS A 207 8.55 19.11 -3.47
N GLU A 208 9.37 19.41 -2.47
CA GLU A 208 10.81 19.61 -2.58
C GLU A 208 11.47 18.34 -3.08
N ARG A 209 11.25 17.20 -2.41
CA ARG A 209 11.81 15.91 -2.82
C ARG A 209 11.42 15.51 -4.23
N ARG A 210 10.16 15.71 -4.63
CA ARG A 210 9.72 15.46 -6.02
C ARG A 210 10.43 16.33 -7.05
N THR A 211 10.81 17.54 -6.69
CA THR A 211 11.60 18.42 -7.55
C THR A 211 13.03 17.90 -7.64
N ASP A 212 13.61 17.50 -6.52
CA ASP A 212 14.95 16.91 -6.48
C ASP A 212 15.04 15.62 -7.30
N TYR A 213 14.02 14.75 -7.21
CA TYR A 213 13.97 13.51 -8.00
C TYR A 213 13.98 13.78 -9.50
N LEU A 214 13.26 14.81 -9.97
CA LEU A 214 13.30 15.21 -11.38
C LEU A 214 14.69 15.70 -11.81
N ASN A 215 15.40 16.40 -10.92
CA ASN A 215 16.73 16.94 -11.20
C ASN A 215 17.84 15.86 -11.19
N GLN A 216 17.59 14.71 -10.56
CA GLN A 216 18.53 13.59 -10.46
C GLN A 216 18.45 12.60 -11.64
N LEU A 217 17.49 12.76 -12.54
CA LEU A 217 17.28 11.83 -13.67
C LEU A 217 18.43 11.90 -14.67
N THR A 218 18.87 10.72 -15.09
CA THR A 218 19.91 10.54 -16.12
C THR A 218 19.31 10.48 -17.52
N THR A 219 20.15 10.56 -18.56
CA THR A 219 19.73 10.35 -19.95
C THR A 219 19.14 8.95 -20.18
N GLU A 220 19.64 7.93 -19.46
CA GLU A 220 19.11 6.57 -19.52
C GLU A 220 17.67 6.51 -19.00
N ASP A 221 17.37 7.21 -17.90
CA ASP A 221 16.02 7.27 -17.34
C ASP A 221 15.03 7.91 -18.31
N TRP A 222 15.45 8.97 -18.99
CA TRP A 222 14.65 9.60 -20.04
C TRP A 222 14.43 8.68 -21.24
N GLY A 223 15.38 7.78 -21.52
CA GLY A 223 15.27 6.78 -22.60
C GLY A 223 14.21 5.70 -22.38
N LEU A 224 13.71 5.51 -21.14
CA LEU A 224 12.72 4.48 -20.82
C LEU A 224 11.32 4.81 -21.35
N ILE A 225 11.00 6.07 -21.63
CA ILE A 225 9.62 6.51 -21.87
C ILE A 225 9.46 7.22 -23.22
N PRO A 226 8.27 7.13 -23.85
CA PRO A 226 8.01 7.78 -25.13
C PRO A 226 8.13 9.31 -25.05
N GLN A 227 8.95 9.89 -25.94
CA GLN A 227 9.22 11.34 -25.96
C GLN A 227 8.04 12.20 -26.44
N GLU A 228 7.00 11.58 -27.00
CA GLU A 228 5.78 12.26 -27.45
C GLU A 228 5.05 13.04 -26.33
N TYR A 229 5.24 12.66 -25.07
CA TYR A 229 4.65 13.34 -23.91
C TYR A 229 5.70 13.93 -22.96
N GLU A 230 6.88 14.28 -23.46
CA GLU A 230 8.01 14.69 -22.61
C GLU A 230 7.71 15.83 -21.65
N ASN A 231 6.99 16.83 -22.15
CA ASN A 231 6.58 17.98 -21.36
C ASN A 231 5.63 17.62 -20.20
N ALA A 232 4.86 16.55 -20.33
CA ALA A 232 3.89 16.11 -19.33
C ALA A 232 4.59 15.63 -18.05
N TYR A 233 5.63 14.83 -18.23
CA TYR A 233 6.35 14.19 -17.14
C TYR A 233 7.56 14.99 -16.64
N LYS A 234 8.19 15.85 -17.45
CA LYS A 234 9.24 16.79 -16.99
C LYS A 234 8.76 17.75 -15.90
N LYS A 235 7.47 18.09 -15.88
CA LYS A 235 6.87 19.01 -14.90
C LYS A 235 6.24 18.30 -13.71
N SER A 236 6.28 16.97 -13.66
CA SER A 236 5.59 16.20 -12.63
C SER A 236 6.19 14.82 -12.46
N PHE A 237 6.91 14.64 -11.35
CA PHE A 237 7.47 13.34 -10.97
C PHE A 237 6.41 12.23 -10.95
N ASN A 238 5.19 12.53 -10.49
CA ASN A 238 4.12 11.53 -10.44
C ASN A 238 3.71 11.10 -11.86
N ALA A 239 3.61 12.03 -12.82
CA ALA A 239 3.33 11.67 -14.21
C ALA A 239 4.48 10.87 -14.84
N LEU A 240 5.73 11.19 -14.48
CA LEU A 240 6.90 10.42 -14.88
C LEU A 240 6.85 8.99 -14.36
N LEU A 241 6.58 8.83 -13.06
CA LEU A 241 6.49 7.52 -12.42
C LEU A 241 5.37 6.68 -13.05
N ALA A 242 4.25 7.29 -13.41
CA ALA A 242 3.19 6.63 -14.17
C ALA A 242 3.67 6.17 -15.56
N ALA A 243 4.41 7.01 -16.28
CA ALA A 243 4.96 6.64 -17.59
C ALA A 243 5.94 5.45 -17.48
N ILE A 244 6.79 5.44 -16.46
CA ILE A 244 7.73 4.34 -16.18
C ILE A 244 6.99 3.05 -15.81
N TYR A 245 5.94 3.15 -14.99
CA TYR A 245 5.07 2.01 -14.68
C TYR A 245 4.40 1.42 -15.92
N LEU A 246 3.88 2.27 -16.81
CA LEU A 246 3.29 1.82 -18.07
C LEU A 246 4.35 1.19 -19.00
N HIS A 247 5.57 1.73 -19.03
CA HIS A 247 6.68 1.14 -19.76
C HIS A 247 6.98 -0.29 -19.27
N PHE A 248 7.16 -0.49 -17.95
CA PHE A 248 7.39 -1.82 -17.38
C PHE A 248 6.20 -2.78 -17.51
N GLY A 249 4.98 -2.25 -17.70
CA GLY A 249 3.76 -3.02 -17.95
C GLY A 249 3.57 -3.43 -19.42
N SER A 250 4.28 -2.80 -20.36
CA SER A 250 4.20 -3.14 -21.79
C SER A 250 4.67 -4.59 -21.99
N GLY A 251 3.76 -5.48 -22.42
CA GLY A 251 4.06 -6.91 -22.60
C GLY A 251 3.41 -7.88 -21.58
N LYS A 252 2.35 -7.49 -20.87
CA LYS A 252 1.64 -8.33 -19.87
C LYS A 252 2.51 -8.76 -18.68
N SER A 253 3.49 -7.93 -18.31
CA SER A 253 4.32 -8.15 -17.14
C SER A 253 3.47 -8.23 -15.87
N LYS A 254 3.69 -9.27 -15.05
CA LYS A 254 3.10 -9.39 -13.71
C LYS A 254 3.87 -8.61 -12.65
N SER A 255 4.96 -7.94 -13.03
CA SER A 255 5.92 -7.30 -12.13
C SER A 255 6.09 -5.80 -12.40
N ASP A 256 5.16 -5.17 -13.11
CA ASP A 256 5.13 -3.73 -13.39
C ASP A 256 5.31 -2.90 -12.11
N PHE A 257 4.45 -3.12 -11.12
CA PHE A 257 4.52 -2.42 -9.82
C PHE A 257 5.86 -2.62 -9.11
N LYS A 258 6.35 -3.87 -9.07
CA LYS A 258 7.62 -4.19 -8.40
C LYS A 258 8.79 -3.48 -9.09
N LYS A 259 8.89 -3.59 -10.42
CA LYS A 259 9.97 -2.95 -11.19
C LYS A 259 9.96 -1.44 -11.04
N THR A 260 8.78 -0.80 -11.01
CA THR A 260 8.67 0.64 -10.76
C THR A 260 9.11 1.01 -9.34
N GLY A 261 8.73 0.20 -8.34
CA GLY A 261 9.14 0.41 -6.96
C GLY A 261 10.64 0.26 -6.76
N ASP A 262 11.23 -0.80 -7.33
CA ASP A 262 12.68 -1.05 -7.31
C ASP A 262 13.43 0.11 -8.01
N TRP A 263 12.98 0.50 -9.21
CA TRP A 263 13.54 1.65 -9.95
C TRP A 263 13.51 2.95 -9.13
N PHE A 264 12.41 3.22 -8.42
CA PHE A 264 12.28 4.39 -7.55
C PHE A 264 13.23 4.32 -6.36
N ALA A 265 13.25 3.18 -5.66
CA ALA A 265 14.04 3.00 -4.45
C ALA A 265 15.55 3.12 -4.74
N GLU A 266 16.04 2.42 -5.76
CA GLU A 266 17.45 2.37 -6.14
C GLU A 266 18.03 3.76 -6.50
N ARG A 267 17.18 4.66 -7.01
CA ARG A 267 17.61 5.99 -7.48
C ARG A 267 17.47 7.08 -6.45
N PHE A 268 16.39 7.05 -5.68
CA PHE A 268 15.92 8.23 -4.98
C PHE A 268 15.79 8.04 -3.47
N VAL A 269 15.88 6.80 -2.97
CA VAL A 269 15.70 6.50 -1.55
C VAL A 269 17.04 6.20 -0.92
N ASN A 270 17.42 7.03 0.05
CA ASN A 270 18.53 6.74 0.94
C ASN A 270 17.98 5.98 2.16
N GLU A 271 18.31 4.69 2.27
CA GLU A 271 17.83 3.82 3.35
C GLU A 271 18.25 4.32 4.73
N ASP A 272 19.47 4.85 4.87
CA ASP A 272 19.98 5.38 6.14
C ASP A 272 19.23 6.63 6.59
N GLU A 273 18.89 7.54 5.67
CA GLU A 273 18.06 8.71 5.99
C GLU A 273 16.65 8.30 6.48
N VAL A 274 16.08 7.27 5.85
CA VAL A 274 14.77 6.72 6.23
C VAL A 274 14.85 6.08 7.61
N LEU A 275 15.86 5.23 7.84
CA LEU A 275 16.04 4.52 9.11
C LEU A 275 16.36 5.48 10.25
N LYS A 276 17.23 6.48 10.02
CA LYS A 276 17.51 7.57 10.97
C LYS A 276 16.24 8.33 11.35
N SER A 277 15.42 8.68 10.35
CA SER A 277 14.15 9.37 10.59
C SER A 277 13.18 8.51 11.39
N ALA A 278 13.13 7.21 11.13
CA ALA A 278 12.29 6.26 11.86
C ALA A 278 12.75 6.11 13.31
N ILE A 279 14.05 5.91 13.54
CA ILE A 279 14.66 5.82 14.87
C ILE A 279 14.33 7.07 15.70
N ALA A 280 14.50 8.26 15.12
CA ALA A 280 14.20 9.52 15.80
C ALA A 280 12.72 9.61 16.25
N LEU A 281 11.78 9.16 15.41
CA LEU A 281 10.36 9.11 15.76
C LEU A 281 10.08 8.09 16.87
N LEU A 282 10.68 6.92 16.82
CA LEU A 282 10.46 5.84 17.79
C LEU A 282 11.06 6.18 19.17
N LEU A 283 12.24 6.80 19.20
CA LEU A 283 12.84 7.30 20.43
C LEU A 283 11.99 8.38 21.08
N LYS A 284 11.43 9.30 20.29
CA LYS A 284 10.51 10.34 20.77
C LYS A 284 9.25 9.74 21.41
N ASP A 285 8.81 8.59 20.92
CA ASP A 285 7.68 7.82 21.45
C ASP A 285 8.06 6.91 22.63
N GLY A 286 9.30 6.99 23.12
CA GLY A 286 9.78 6.22 24.26
C GLY A 286 10.03 4.74 23.97
N LYS A 287 10.12 4.33 22.69
CA LYS A 287 10.48 2.95 22.35
C LYS A 287 11.92 2.67 22.79
N PRO A 288 12.19 1.58 23.55
CA PRO A 288 13.54 1.27 23.99
C PRO A 288 14.50 1.01 22.81
N GLN A 289 15.75 1.46 22.90
CA GLN A 289 16.80 1.19 21.88
C GLN A 289 16.87 -0.30 21.52
N LYS A 290 16.87 -1.18 22.54
CA LYS A 290 16.90 -2.63 22.33
C LYS A 290 15.71 -3.16 21.53
N TRP A 291 14.53 -2.54 21.69
CA TRP A 291 13.35 -2.86 20.91
C TRP A 291 13.50 -2.40 19.46
N ILE A 292 14.00 -1.17 19.23
CA ILE A 292 14.21 -0.61 17.89
C ILE A 292 15.22 -1.46 17.09
N ILE A 293 16.36 -1.79 17.70
CA ILE A 293 17.42 -2.60 17.07
C ILE A 293 16.88 -3.98 16.62
N ARG A 294 16.06 -4.61 17.46
CA ARG A 294 15.53 -5.96 17.18
C ARG A 294 14.40 -5.94 16.17
N ASN A 295 13.41 -5.08 16.40
CA ASN A 295 12.12 -5.17 15.72
C ASN A 295 12.02 -4.30 14.47
N VAL A 296 12.85 -3.25 14.37
CA VAL A 296 12.84 -2.31 13.23
C VAL A 296 14.09 -2.48 12.37
N MET A 297 15.27 -2.55 13.00
CA MET A 297 16.54 -2.70 12.27
C MET A 297 16.89 -4.16 11.92
N GLY A 298 16.14 -5.14 12.43
CA GLY A 298 16.32 -6.56 12.09
C GLY A 298 17.53 -7.25 12.72
N TYR A 299 18.17 -6.66 13.74
CA TYR A 299 19.29 -7.30 14.43
C TYR A 299 18.78 -8.19 15.57
N GLU A 300 18.71 -9.50 15.30
CA GLU A 300 18.35 -10.51 16.30
C GLU A 300 19.28 -10.50 17.53
N SER A 301 18.88 -11.18 18.61
CA SER A 301 19.62 -11.21 19.88
C SER A 301 21.11 -11.55 19.74
N LYS A 302 21.48 -12.44 18.80
CA LYS A 302 22.87 -12.85 18.55
C LYS A 302 23.72 -11.74 17.92
N ARG A 303 23.10 -10.82 17.18
CA ARG A 303 23.74 -9.71 16.46
C ARG A 303 23.45 -8.35 17.11
N TYR A 304 23.05 -8.36 18.38
CA TYR A 304 22.67 -7.13 19.08
C TYR A 304 23.81 -6.10 19.16
N ASN A 305 25.05 -6.55 19.35
CA ASN A 305 26.20 -5.63 19.43
C ASN A 305 26.47 -4.94 18.09
N GLU A 306 26.44 -5.69 16.97
CA GLU A 306 26.50 -5.11 15.61
C GLU A 306 25.37 -4.08 15.40
N GLY A 307 24.14 -4.43 15.81
CA GLY A 307 23.00 -3.53 15.71
C GLY A 307 23.12 -2.28 16.58
N LYS A 308 23.78 -2.41 17.74
CA LYS A 308 24.07 -1.29 18.65
C LYS A 308 25.09 -0.32 18.06
N GLU A 309 26.14 -0.82 17.43
CA GLU A 309 27.12 -0.01 16.69
C GLU A 309 26.44 0.73 15.54
N ARG A 310 25.67 0.00 14.71
CA ARG A 310 24.93 0.62 13.60
C ARG A 310 23.92 1.67 14.08
N PHE A 311 23.25 1.42 15.20
CA PHE A 311 22.31 2.37 15.78
C PHE A 311 23.00 3.68 16.17
N LYS A 312 24.17 3.59 16.84
CA LYS A 312 25.00 4.73 17.22
C LYS A 312 25.45 5.56 16.01
N GLU A 313 25.92 4.90 14.96
CA GLU A 313 26.30 5.55 13.69
C GLU A 313 25.14 6.37 13.11
N LEU A 314 23.94 5.79 13.04
CA LEU A 314 22.76 6.43 12.44
C LEU A 314 22.30 7.68 13.21
N ILE A 315 22.38 7.64 14.55
CA ILE A 315 21.97 8.78 15.39
C ILE A 315 23.07 9.83 15.58
N GLY A 316 24.30 9.56 15.11
CA GLY A 316 25.43 10.48 15.24
C GLY A 316 26.08 10.48 16.62
N GLU A 317 25.91 9.40 17.39
CA GLU A 317 26.61 9.16 18.66
C GLU A 317 27.84 8.27 18.39
N THR A 318 28.84 8.79 17.69
CA THR A 318 30.17 8.15 17.67
C THR A 318 30.88 8.40 19.00
N GLU A 319 31.49 7.36 19.56
CA GLU A 319 32.23 7.38 20.84
C GLU A 319 33.32 8.44 20.93
#